data_AF-A0A1Q3UUK8-F1
#
_entry.id   AF-A0A1Q3UUK8-F1
#
_cell.length_a   1.000
_cell.length_b   1.000
_cell.length_c   1.000
_cell.angle_alpha   90.00
_cell.angle_beta   90.00
_cell.angle_gamma   90.00
#
_symmetry.space_group_name_H-M   'P 1'
#
loop_
_entity.id
_entity.type
_entity.pdbx_description
1 polymer ?
#
loop_
_entity_poly.entity_id
_entity_poly.type
_entity_poly.pdbx_seq_one_letter_code
_entity_poly.pdbx_strand_id
1 'polypeptide(L)'
;MEYVCDAPNDRTWFRLVSEAEAVSESDEMRHAVEKHYRREREKAAETFRPLTSVYIEQEIGKEAHIQRAMPLFVTLRDQDGRALATAMLPPRGRGNGPVIIVGPGNADPYPEHGDAIRALGEHFGLTLDRATCYPYRR
;
A
#
# COMPACT_ATOMS: atom_id res chain seq x y z
N MET A 1 -9.13 6.78 5.21
CA MET A 1 -8.69 5.68 4.33
C MET A 1 -9.71 5.52 3.22
N GLU A 2 -9.34 4.96 2.07
CA GLU A 2 -10.26 4.70 0.95
C GLU A 2 -10.58 3.21 0.84
N TYR A 3 -11.83 2.84 0.62
CA TYR A 3 -12.23 1.46 0.36
C TYR A 3 -11.58 0.93 -0.93
N VAL A 4 -11.08 -0.31 -0.89
CA VAL A 4 -10.53 -1.01 -2.07
C VAL A 4 -11.43 -2.17 -2.47
N CYS A 5 -11.53 -3.19 -1.60
CA CYS A 5 -12.36 -4.36 -1.84
C CYS A 5 -12.65 -5.11 -0.54
N ASP A 6 -13.79 -5.79 -0.50
CA ASP A 6 -14.08 -6.77 0.53
C ASP A 6 -13.26 -8.05 0.36
N ALA A 7 -13.01 -8.70 1.47
CA ALA A 7 -12.34 -9.98 1.60
C ALA A 7 -13.21 -10.94 2.42
N PRO A 8 -13.00 -12.27 2.30
CA PRO A 8 -13.76 -13.24 3.10
C PRO A 8 -13.61 -13.02 4.61
N ASN A 9 -14.57 -13.54 5.39
CA ASN A 9 -14.65 -13.40 6.84
C ASN A 9 -14.78 -11.94 7.30
N ASP A 10 -15.58 -11.17 6.57
CA ASP A 10 -15.95 -9.79 6.91
C ASP A 10 -14.75 -8.86 7.15
N ARG A 11 -13.71 -9.07 6.35
CA ARG A 11 -12.53 -8.20 6.34
C ARG A 11 -12.58 -7.34 5.10
N THR A 12 -11.97 -6.16 5.19
CA THR A 12 -11.99 -5.20 4.08
C THR A 12 -10.61 -4.60 3.91
N TRP A 13 -10.20 -4.44 2.65
CA TRP A 13 -8.98 -3.75 2.29
C TRP A 13 -9.25 -2.26 2.11
N PHE A 14 -8.39 -1.46 2.73
CA PHE A 14 -8.42 -0.01 2.64
C PHE A 14 -7.08 0.52 2.17
N ARG A 15 -7.08 1.57 1.37
CA ARG A 15 -5.90 2.30 0.94
C ARG A 15 -5.59 3.44 1.91
N LEU A 16 -4.30 3.55 2.26
CA LEU A 16 -3.74 4.71 2.94
C LEU A 16 -3.54 5.83 1.92
N VAL A 17 -4.10 7.00 2.20
CA VAL A 17 -4.08 8.16 1.29
C VAL A 17 -3.24 9.32 1.81
N SER A 18 -2.77 9.23 3.05
CA SER A 18 -1.98 10.26 3.71
C SER A 18 -0.83 9.69 4.53
N GLU A 19 0.18 10.54 4.76
CA GLU A 19 1.30 10.20 5.66
C GLU A 19 0.82 9.97 7.10
N ALA A 20 -0.19 10.71 7.56
CA ALA A 20 -0.75 10.56 8.91
C ALA A 20 -1.38 9.18 9.13
N GLU A 21 -2.08 8.65 8.13
CA GLU A 21 -2.61 7.28 8.18
C GLU A 21 -1.49 6.24 8.17
N ALA A 22 -0.42 6.46 7.39
CA ALA A 22 0.73 5.57 7.37
C ALA A 22 1.47 5.54 8.73
N VAL A 23 1.55 6.66 9.44
CA VAL A 23 2.07 6.73 10.82
C VAL A 23 1.18 5.92 11.76
N SER A 24 -0.13 6.17 11.74
CA SER A 24 -1.07 5.46 12.61
C SER A 24 -1.06 3.94 12.35
N GLU A 25 -0.96 3.53 11.08
CA GLU A 25 -0.83 2.13 10.69
C GLU A 25 0.48 1.50 11.19
N SER A 26 1.57 2.26 11.16
CA SER A 26 2.87 1.78 11.62
C SER A 26 2.91 1.54 13.12
N ASP A 27 2.28 2.42 13.89
CA ASP A 27 2.14 2.29 15.34
C ASP A 27 1.28 1.06 15.69
N GLU A 28 0.14 0.90 15.02
CA GLU A 28 -0.80 -0.21 15.25
C GLU A 28 -0.17 -1.56 14.87
N MET A 29 0.41 -1.64 13.67
CA MET A 29 1.00 -2.87 13.13
C MET A 29 2.41 -3.14 13.63
N ARG A 30 3.04 -2.21 14.37
CA ARG A 30 4.41 -2.34 14.90
C ARG A 30 5.45 -2.62 13.81
N HIS A 31 5.31 -1.98 12.66
CA HIS A 31 6.27 -2.04 11.55
C HIS A 31 6.38 -0.69 10.84
N ALA A 32 7.50 -0.42 10.18
CA ALA A 32 7.83 0.91 9.65
C ALA A 32 7.20 1.22 8.28
N VAL A 33 5.88 1.04 8.10
CA VAL A 33 5.23 1.35 6.81
C VAL A 33 5.29 2.84 6.50
N GLU A 34 5.28 3.72 7.50
CA GLU A 34 5.39 5.17 7.30
C GLU A 34 6.72 5.56 6.65
N LYS A 35 7.80 4.87 7.02
CA LYS A 35 9.12 5.09 6.43
C LYS A 35 9.14 4.73 4.94
N HIS A 36 8.45 3.65 4.57
CA HIS A 36 8.28 3.27 3.16
C HIS A 36 7.41 4.27 2.42
N TYR A 37 6.27 4.68 3.01
CA TYR A 37 5.37 5.65 2.42
C TYR A 37 6.08 6.98 2.10
N ARG A 38 6.80 7.55 3.08
CA ARG A 38 7.53 8.81 2.89
C ARG A 38 8.60 8.68 1.80
N ARG A 39 9.39 7.61 1.84
CA ARG A 39 10.47 7.37 0.87
C ARG A 39 9.93 7.25 -0.55
N GLU A 40 8.84 6.52 -0.76
CA GLU A 40 8.27 6.35 -2.09
C GLU A 40 7.57 7.63 -2.58
N ARG A 41 7.01 8.45 -1.67
CA ARG A 41 6.50 9.78 -2.01
C ARG A 41 7.61 10.73 -2.46
N GLU A 42 8.73 10.76 -1.74
CA GLU A 42 9.91 11.57 -2.10
C GLU A 42 10.46 11.16 -3.48
N LYS A 43 10.65 9.86 -3.71
CA LYS A 43 11.06 9.34 -5.04
C LYS A 43 10.07 9.73 -6.14
N ALA A 44 8.77 9.62 -5.87
CA ALA A 44 7.75 10.01 -6.84
C ALA A 44 7.86 11.51 -7.17
N ALA A 45 8.12 12.36 -6.17
CA ALA A 45 8.32 13.79 -6.36
C ALA A 45 9.58 14.11 -7.19
N GLU A 46 10.69 13.39 -6.97
CA GLU A 46 11.95 13.56 -7.71
C GLU A 46 11.83 13.23 -9.19
N THR A 47 10.92 12.33 -9.56
CA THR A 47 10.69 11.95 -10.97
C THR A 47 9.82 12.94 -11.74
N PHE A 48 9.22 13.93 -11.07
CA PHE A 48 8.37 14.92 -11.72
C PHE A 48 9.18 15.83 -12.64
N ARG A 49 8.74 15.95 -13.89
CA ARG A 49 9.27 16.91 -14.87
C ARG A 49 8.19 17.94 -15.19
N PRO A 50 8.35 19.21 -14.78
CA PRO A 50 7.35 20.23 -15.05
C PRO A 50 7.26 20.50 -16.55
N LEU A 51 6.03 20.61 -17.06
CA LEU A 51 5.75 20.91 -18.48
C LEU A 51 5.49 22.41 -18.72
N THR A 52 5.23 23.17 -17.66
CA THR A 52 4.93 24.61 -17.71
C THR A 52 5.84 25.35 -16.74
N SER A 53 6.03 26.66 -16.94
CA SER A 53 6.78 27.53 -16.02
C SER A 53 5.90 28.17 -14.94
N VAL A 54 4.58 27.97 -14.99
CA VAL A 54 3.63 28.57 -14.05
C VAL A 54 3.62 27.77 -12.75
N TYR A 55 4.01 28.41 -11.66
CA TYR A 55 4.20 27.76 -10.36
C TYR A 55 2.99 26.95 -9.87
N ILE A 56 1.78 27.52 -9.96
CA ILE A 56 0.55 26.84 -9.51
C ILE A 56 0.27 25.57 -10.35
N GLU A 57 0.47 25.63 -11.66
CA GLU A 57 0.29 24.46 -12.54
C GLU A 57 1.36 23.40 -12.28
N GLN A 58 2.60 23.81 -11.98
CA GLN A 58 3.65 22.89 -11.57
C GLN A 58 3.29 22.14 -10.29
N GLU A 59 2.83 22.83 -9.25
CA GLU A 59 2.48 22.21 -7.97
C GLU A 59 1.27 21.27 -8.10
N ILE A 60 0.22 21.67 -8.84
CA ILE A 60 -0.91 20.79 -9.14
C ILE A 60 -0.45 19.56 -9.93
N GLY A 61 0.38 19.77 -10.95
CA GLY A 61 0.94 18.70 -11.78
C GLY A 61 1.82 17.75 -10.98
N LYS A 62 2.58 18.28 -10.01
CA LYS A 62 3.48 17.52 -9.14
C LYS A 62 2.70 16.62 -8.20
N GLU A 63 1.69 17.13 -7.51
CA GLU A 63 0.87 16.29 -6.63
C GLU A 63 0.11 15.21 -7.42
N ALA A 64 -0.45 15.55 -8.59
CA ALA A 64 -1.08 14.58 -9.48
C ALA A 64 -0.09 13.53 -10.01
N HIS A 65 1.16 13.91 -10.27
CA HIS A 65 2.24 12.99 -10.64
C HIS A 65 2.58 12.04 -9.50
N ILE A 66 2.80 12.58 -8.30
CA ILE A 66 3.09 11.82 -7.09
C ILE A 66 2.00 10.77 -6.86
N GLN A 67 0.72 11.15 -6.87
CA GLN A 67 -0.40 10.22 -6.68
C GLN A 67 -0.44 9.08 -7.72
N ARG A 68 0.03 9.31 -8.95
CA ARG A 68 0.06 8.31 -10.03
C ARG A 68 1.29 7.41 -9.98
N ALA A 69 2.42 7.94 -9.52
CA ALA A 69 3.70 7.24 -9.48
C ALA A 69 3.92 6.50 -8.14
N MET A 70 3.22 6.87 -7.08
CA MET A 70 3.32 6.22 -5.78
C MET A 70 2.78 4.78 -5.81
N PRO A 71 3.46 3.84 -5.16
CA PRO A 71 2.91 2.54 -4.79
C PRO A 71 1.60 2.69 -4.00
N LEU A 72 0.72 1.71 -4.13
CA LEU A 72 -0.46 1.64 -3.26
C LEU A 72 -0.06 1.02 -1.93
N PHE A 73 -0.33 1.72 -0.84
CA PHE A 73 -0.26 1.17 0.51
C PHE A 73 -1.67 0.83 0.95
N VAL A 74 -1.92 -0.44 1.24
CA VAL A 74 -3.23 -0.94 1.66
C VAL A 74 -3.13 -1.70 2.97
N THR A 75 -4.16 -1.60 3.79
CA THR A 75 -4.31 -2.30 5.07
C THR A 75 -5.57 -3.15 5.06
N LEU A 76 -5.46 -4.36 5.60
CA LEU A 76 -6.57 -5.27 5.83
C LEU A 76 -7.12 -4.99 7.22
N ARG A 77 -8.40 -4.70 7.32
CA ARG A 77 -9.10 -4.44 8.58
C ARG A 77 -10.17 -5.51 8.83
N ASP A 78 -10.41 -5.88 10.08
CA ASP A 78 -11.57 -6.69 10.49
C ASP A 78 -12.84 -5.85 10.69
N GLN A 79 -13.95 -6.48 11.10
CA GLN A 79 -15.22 -5.81 11.40
C GLN A 79 -15.12 -4.75 12.51
N ASP A 80 -14.19 -4.94 13.45
CA ASP A 80 -13.94 -3.99 14.54
C ASP A 80 -13.00 -2.85 14.11
N GLY A 81 -12.49 -2.89 12.87
CA GLY A 81 -11.56 -1.93 12.31
C GLY A 81 -10.11 -2.15 12.74
N ARG A 82 -9.74 -3.30 13.30
CA ARG A 82 -8.35 -3.61 13.68
C ARG A 82 -7.52 -3.97 12.46
N ALA A 83 -6.30 -3.48 12.40
CA ALA A 83 -5.36 -3.81 11.34
C ALA A 83 -4.82 -5.25 11.49
N LEU A 84 -4.89 -6.00 10.39
CA LEU A 84 -4.52 -7.42 10.32
C LEU A 84 -3.29 -7.66 9.43
N ALA A 85 -3.16 -6.91 8.34
CA ALA A 85 -2.04 -7.01 7.41
C ALA A 85 -1.88 -5.70 6.64
N THR A 86 -0.64 -5.37 6.27
CA THR A 86 -0.34 -4.25 5.38
C THR A 86 0.33 -4.77 4.12
N ALA A 87 -0.05 -4.21 2.97
CA ALA A 87 0.58 -4.48 1.68
C ALA A 87 1.03 -3.19 0.99
N MET A 88 2.18 -3.26 0.34
CA MET A 88 2.66 -2.30 -0.65
C MET A 88 2.54 -2.96 -2.02
N LEU A 89 1.77 -2.37 -2.91
CA LEU A 89 1.54 -2.83 -4.28
C LEU A 89 2.11 -1.83 -5.30
N PRO A 90 2.41 -2.26 -6.54
CA PRO A 90 2.78 -1.36 -7.62
C PRO A 90 1.79 -0.20 -7.79
N PRO A 91 2.23 0.92 -8.38
CA PRO A 91 1.34 2.05 -8.66
C PRO A 91 0.08 1.61 -9.41
N ARG A 92 -1.09 2.04 -8.94
CA ARG A 92 -2.41 1.63 -9.47
C ARG A 92 -2.70 0.13 -9.42
N GLY A 93 -1.93 -0.64 -8.64
CA GLY A 93 -2.04 -2.09 -8.53
C GLY A 93 -1.73 -2.83 -9.84
N ARG A 94 -0.93 -2.22 -10.73
CA ARG A 94 -0.59 -2.81 -12.03
C ARG A 94 0.89 -2.62 -12.35
N GLY A 95 1.42 -3.54 -13.16
CA GLY A 95 2.78 -3.48 -13.68
C GLY A 95 3.80 -4.20 -12.81
N ASN A 96 5.07 -4.02 -13.17
CA ASN A 96 6.20 -4.66 -12.50
C ASN A 96 6.70 -3.72 -11.41
N GLY A 97 6.63 -4.17 -10.16
CA GLY A 97 7.12 -3.43 -9.00
C GLY A 97 7.20 -4.34 -7.78
N PRO A 98 7.97 -3.96 -6.75
CA PRO A 98 8.05 -4.74 -5.52
C PRO A 98 6.67 -4.81 -4.86
N VAL A 99 6.21 -6.03 -4.60
CA VAL A 99 5.07 -6.28 -3.73
C VAL A 99 5.59 -6.75 -2.38
N ILE A 100 5.16 -6.10 -1.31
CA ILE A 100 5.50 -6.49 0.06
C ILE A 100 4.22 -6.64 0.85
N ILE A 101 4.01 -7.77 1.50
CA ILE A 101 2.86 -8.03 2.37
C ILE A 101 3.36 -8.58 3.69
N VAL A 102 2.97 -7.93 4.79
CA VAL A 102 3.39 -8.27 6.15
C VAL A 102 2.23 -8.13 7.14
N GLY A 103 2.23 -8.97 8.17
CA GLY A 103 1.36 -8.85 9.34
C GLY A 103 2.01 -8.01 10.45
N PRO A 104 1.36 -7.93 11.63
CA PRO A 104 1.86 -7.18 12.76
C PRO A 104 3.26 -7.63 13.16
N GLY A 105 4.15 -6.69 13.47
CA GLY A 105 5.54 -6.96 13.84
C GLY A 105 6.37 -7.63 12.73
N ASN A 106 6.00 -7.43 11.46
CA ASN A 106 6.59 -8.10 10.29
C ASN A 106 6.33 -9.62 10.23
N ALA A 107 5.31 -10.10 10.94
CA ALA A 107 4.90 -11.49 10.89
C ALA A 107 4.45 -11.89 9.48
N ASP A 108 4.43 -13.20 9.24
CA ASP A 108 3.91 -13.78 8.00
C ASP A 108 2.37 -13.77 8.03
N PRO A 109 1.70 -12.98 7.17
CA PRO A 109 0.24 -12.86 7.21
C PRO A 109 -0.48 -13.99 6.44
N TYR A 110 0.25 -14.81 5.66
CA TYR A 110 -0.36 -15.80 4.77
C TYR A 110 -1.08 -16.95 5.48
N PRO A 111 -0.57 -17.51 6.59
CA PRO A 111 -1.26 -18.60 7.29
C PRO A 111 -2.68 -18.24 7.75
N GLU A 112 -2.90 -17.00 8.18
CA GLU A 112 -4.18 -16.55 8.74
C GLU A 112 -5.03 -15.74 7.76
N HIS A 113 -4.41 -15.06 6.79
CA HIS A 113 -5.08 -14.09 5.93
C HIS A 113 -4.84 -14.33 4.43
N GLY A 114 -4.37 -15.53 4.05
CA GLY A 114 -4.09 -15.87 2.66
C GLY A 114 -5.31 -15.76 1.74
N ASP A 115 -6.52 -15.98 2.26
CA ASP A 115 -7.77 -15.80 1.52
C ASP A 115 -8.08 -14.33 1.23
N ALA A 116 -7.85 -13.44 2.20
CA ALA A 116 -7.99 -12.00 2.03
C ALA A 116 -6.91 -11.43 1.09
N ILE A 117 -5.68 -11.92 1.19
CA ILE A 117 -4.58 -11.56 0.28
C ILE A 117 -4.91 -12.00 -1.15
N ARG A 118 -5.46 -13.20 -1.33
CA ARG A 118 -5.90 -13.67 -2.64
C ARG A 118 -7.03 -12.79 -3.21
N ALA A 119 -8.01 -12.39 -2.40
CA ALA A 119 -9.07 -11.48 -2.84
C ALA A 119 -8.51 -10.12 -3.32
N LEU A 120 -7.51 -9.58 -2.61
CA LEU A 120 -6.78 -8.38 -3.05
C LEU A 120 -6.07 -8.59 -4.39
N GLY A 121 -5.42 -9.74 -4.56
CA GLY A 121 -4.79 -10.14 -5.81
C GLY A 121 -5.78 -10.22 -6.96
N GLU A 122 -6.91 -10.88 -6.76
CA GLU A 122 -8.01 -10.97 -7.74
C GLU A 122 -8.55 -9.59 -8.12
N HIS A 123 -8.73 -8.68 -7.14
CA HIS A 123 -9.19 -7.32 -7.39
C HIS A 123 -8.26 -6.53 -8.32
N PHE A 124 -6.94 -6.67 -8.15
CA PHE A 124 -5.95 -5.98 -8.98
C PHE A 124 -5.45 -6.77 -10.19
N GLY A 125 -5.83 -8.04 -10.32
CA GLY A 125 -5.28 -8.96 -11.32
C GLY A 125 -3.81 -9.31 -11.08
N LEU A 126 -3.39 -9.38 -9.81
CA LEU A 126 -2.03 -9.70 -9.37
C LEU A 126 -1.99 -11.09 -8.72
N THR A 127 -0.92 -11.83 -8.95
CA THR A 127 -0.62 -13.05 -8.18
C THR A 127 0.18 -12.68 -6.94
N LEU A 128 -0.45 -12.77 -5.78
CA LEU A 128 0.12 -12.38 -4.49
C LEU A 128 0.56 -13.62 -3.71
N ASP A 129 1.61 -14.28 -4.19
CA ASP A 129 2.14 -15.49 -3.56
C ASP A 129 3.06 -15.14 -2.38
N ARG A 130 2.94 -15.91 -1.29
CA ARG A 130 3.84 -15.83 -0.13
C ARG A 130 5.31 -15.83 -0.53
N ALA A 131 5.67 -16.67 -1.51
CA ALA A 131 7.05 -16.86 -1.93
C ALA A 131 7.69 -15.58 -2.50
N THR A 132 6.91 -14.70 -3.12
CA THR A 132 7.41 -13.48 -3.78
C THR A 132 7.12 -12.22 -2.97
N CYS A 133 6.03 -12.23 -2.19
CA CYS A 133 5.51 -11.05 -1.53
C CYS A 133 5.85 -10.95 -0.04
N TYR A 134 6.22 -12.05 0.64
CA TYR A 134 6.68 -12.01 2.04
C TYR A 134 8.21 -11.88 2.10
N PRO A 135 8.76 -10.74 2.56
CA PRO A 135 10.20 -10.45 2.44
C PRO A 135 11.08 -11.19 3.45
N TYR A 136 10.51 -11.72 4.55
CA TYR A 136 11.26 -12.34 5.64
C TYR A 136 11.22 -13.87 5.63
N ARG A 137 10.96 -14.48 4.46
CA ARG A 137 11.10 -15.93 4.28
C ARG A 137 12.53 -16.35 4.67
N ARG A 138 12.64 -17.17 5.71
CA ARG A 138 13.87 -17.91 6.05
C ARG A 138 13.84 -19.28 5.39
#